data_AF-A0A6G8NTT4-F1
#
_entry.id   AF-A0A6G8NTT4-F1
#
_cell.length_a   1.000
_cell.length_b   1.000
_cell.length_c   1.000
_cell.angle_alpha   90.00
_cell.angle_beta   90.00
_cell.angle_gamma   90.00
#
_symmetry.space_group_name_H-M   'P 1'
#
loop_
_entity.id
_entity.type
_entity.pdbx_description
1 polymer ?
#
loop_
_entity_poly.entity_id
_entity_poly.type
_entity_poly.pdbx_seq_one_letter_code
_entity_poly.pdbx_strand_id
1 'polypeptide(L)' 'MLEAWLGTILDDYAMDVISIDDDVAQLWGRLRVPNPENPIDKLIAATALMHDLTVVTRNTKDFEKTGVKLLNPFE' A
#
# COMPACT_ATOMS: atom_id res chain seq x y z
N MET A 1 -5.71 -14.62 -20.80
CA MET A 1 -6.28 -15.14 -19.54
C MET A 1 -5.94 -14.23 -18.36
N LEU A 2 -4.66 -13.86 -18.15
CA LEU A 2 -4.27 -12.88 -17.12
C LEU A 2 -4.73 -11.44 -17.45
N GLU A 3 -4.54 -10.98 -18.69
CA GLU A 3 -4.93 -9.62 -19.10
C GLU A 3 -6.43 -9.37 -18.97
N ALA A 4 -7.26 -10.35 -19.34
CA ALA A 4 -8.70 -10.25 -19.20
C ALA A 4 -9.12 -10.16 -17.72
N TRP A 5 -8.50 -10.96 -16.86
CA TRP A 5 -8.73 -10.89 -15.41
C TRP A 5 -8.30 -9.53 -14.83
N LEU A 6 -7.12 -9.04 -15.21
CA LEU A 6 -6.64 -7.73 -14.76
C LEU A 6 -7.57 -6.61 -15.24
N GLY A 7 -8.07 -6.69 -16.48
CA GLY A 7 -9.06 -5.75 -17.02
C GLY A 7 -10.32 -5.69 -16.16
N THR A 8 -10.88 -6.84 -15.79
CA THR A 8 -12.03 -6.89 -14.89
C THR A 8 -11.76 -6.24 -13.54
N ILE A 9 -10.60 -6.49 -12.93
CA ILE A 9 -10.24 -5.85 -11.65
C ILE A 9 -10.10 -4.33 -11.81
N LEU A 10 -9.47 -3.86 -12.88
CA LEU A 10 -9.31 -2.42 -13.11
C LEU A 10 -10.65 -1.73 -13.38
N ASP A 11 -11.58 -2.40 -14.06
CA ASP A 11 -12.92 -1.88 -14.32
C ASP A 11 -13.77 -1.86 -13.03
N ASP A 12 -13.78 -2.96 -12.28
CA ASP A 12 -14.57 -3.11 -11.05
C ASP A 12 -14.17 -2.10 -9.96
N TYR A 13 -12.89 -1.74 -9.90
CA TYR A 13 -12.31 -0.84 -8.89
C TYR A 13 -11.83 0.50 -9.46
N ALA A 14 -12.29 0.89 -10.66
CA ALA A 14 -11.78 2.07 -11.36
C ALA A 14 -11.81 3.37 -10.52
N MET A 15 -12.79 3.50 -9.63
CA MET A 15 -12.97 4.66 -8.75
C MET A 15 -12.21 4.55 -7.42
N ASP A 16 -11.72 3.36 -7.08
CA ASP A 16 -11.03 3.05 -5.82
C ASP A 16 -9.51 2.89 -6.00
N VAL A 17 -9.00 3.05 -7.23
CA VAL A 17 -7.56 3.03 -7.51
C VAL A 17 -6.94 4.37 -7.13
N ILE A 18 -6.16 4.34 -6.04
CA ILE A 18 -5.51 5.53 -5.50
C ILE A 18 -4.22 5.81 -6.27
N SER A 19 -4.09 7.04 -6.77
CA SER A 19 -2.87 7.51 -7.46
C SER A 19 -1.76 7.80 -6.46
N ILE A 20 -0.51 7.70 -6.93
CA ILE A 20 0.67 8.07 -6.14
C ILE A 20 1.07 9.47 -6.56
N ASP A 21 0.92 10.42 -5.65
CA ASP A 21 1.33 11.82 -5.84
C ASP A 21 2.66 12.12 -5.16
N ASP A 22 3.07 13.40 -5.24
CA ASP A 22 4.34 13.87 -4.67
C ASP A 22 4.39 13.68 -3.15
N ASP A 23 3.27 13.86 -2.43
CA ASP A 23 3.22 13.73 -0.97
C ASP A 23 3.39 12.26 -0.55
N VAL A 24 2.73 11.34 -1.24
CA VAL A 24 2.94 9.89 -1.07
C VAL A 24 4.40 9.53 -1.36
N ALA A 25 4.98 10.03 -2.45
CA ALA A 25 6.37 9.76 -2.82
C ALA A 25 7.38 10.28 -1.78
N GLN A 26 7.13 11.46 -1.18
CA GLN A 26 7.96 12.01 -0.10
C GLN A 26 7.87 11.16 1.17
N LEU A 27 6.67 10.77 1.60
CA LEU A 27 6.49 9.91 2.76
C LEU A 27 7.13 8.54 2.54
N TRP A 28 6.96 7.97 1.35
CA TRP A 28 7.61 6.72 0.96
C TRP A 28 9.14 6.80 1.09
N GLY A 29 9.74 7.89 0.63
CA GLY A 29 11.17 8.15 0.81
C GLY A 29 11.60 8.14 2.28
N ARG A 30 10.80 8.78 3.16
CA ARG A 30 11.08 8.81 4.61
C ARG A 30 10.98 7.43 5.25
N LEU A 31 9.95 6.64 4.91
CA LEU A 31 9.77 5.28 5.45
C LEU A 31 10.93 4.34 5.06
N ARG A 32 11.67 4.66 4.01
CA ARG A 32 12.81 3.88 3.52
C ARG A 32 14.16 4.26 4.14
N VAL A 33 14.19 5.23 5.05
CA VAL A 33 15.43 5.66 5.72
C VAL A 33 15.32 5.39 7.22
N PRO A 34 16.34 4.76 7.85
CA PRO A 34 17.57 4.23 7.25
C PRO A 34 17.41 2.84 6.61
N ASN A 35 16.19 2.27 6.61
CA ASN A 35 15.95 0.88 6.23
C ASN A 35 15.32 0.80 4.83
N PRO A 36 16.07 0.47 3.76
CA PRO A 36 15.59 0.60 2.37
C PRO A 36 14.82 -0.62 1.83
N GLU A 37 14.76 -1.72 2.59
CA GLU A 37 14.07 -2.97 2.24
C GLU A 37 12.56 -2.78 2.09
N ASN A 38 11.89 -3.76 1.47
CA ASN A 38 10.44 -3.79 1.23
C ASN A 38 9.90 -2.48 0.61
N PRO A 39 10.47 -2.04 -0.53
CA PRO A 39 10.14 -0.74 -1.11
C PRO A 39 8.66 -0.63 -1.50
N ILE A 40 8.04 -1.69 -2.01
CA ILE A 40 6.64 -1.67 -2.43
C ILE A 40 5.69 -1.68 -1.22
N ASP A 41 5.98 -2.47 -0.18
CA ASP A 41 5.17 -2.46 1.05
C ASP A 41 5.20 -1.09 1.72
N LYS A 42 6.36 -0.44 1.76
CA LYS A 42 6.49 0.93 2.27
C LYS A 42 5.78 1.95 1.39
N LEU A 43 5.62 1.70 0.09
CA LEU A 43 4.85 2.56 -0.81
C LEU A 43 3.35 2.43 -0.50
N ILE A 44 2.85 1.20 -0.36
CA ILE A 44 1.48 0.91 0.05
C ILE A 44 1.19 1.54 1.43
N ALA A 45 2.12 1.41 2.38
CA ALA A 45 2.00 2.01 3.70
C ALA A 45 1.96 3.55 3.63
N ALA A 46 2.82 4.16 2.81
CA ALA A 46 2.83 5.61 2.60
C ALA A 46 1.49 6.09 2.02
N THR A 47 0.97 5.41 0.98
CA THR A 47 -0.35 5.73 0.41
C THR A 47 -1.44 5.64 1.48
N ALA A 48 -1.48 4.54 2.24
CA ALA A 48 -2.49 4.36 3.27
C ALA A 48 -2.38 5.42 4.39
N LEU A 49 -1.18 5.79 4.82
CA LEU A 49 -0.98 6.86 5.81
C LEU A 49 -1.43 8.23 5.30
N MET A 50 -1.14 8.57 4.04
CA MET A 50 -1.54 9.84 3.43
C MET A 50 -3.07 9.98 3.32
N HIS A 51 -3.77 8.86 3.13
CA HIS A 51 -5.23 8.84 2.95
C HIS A 51 -6.01 8.35 4.19
N ASP A 52 -5.36 8.19 5.34
CA ASP A 52 -5.93 7.65 6.59
C ASP A 52 -6.62 6.27 6.45
N LEU A 53 -6.04 5.41 5.61
CA LEU A 53 -6.56 4.06 5.32
C LEU A 53 -5.93 2.97 6.19
N THR A 54 -6.56 1.79 6.16
CA THR A 54 -6.06 0.56 6.78
C THR A 54 -5.52 -0.39 5.72
N VAL A 55 -4.31 -0.89 5.92
CA VAL A 55 -3.75 -1.95 5.07
C VAL A 55 -4.28 -3.30 5.54
N VAL A 56 -5.06 -3.95 4.69
CA VAL A 56 -5.57 -5.30 4.92
C VAL A 56 -4.60 -6.31 4.32
N THR A 57 -3.90 -7.07 5.16
CA THR A 57 -2.85 -7.99 4.69
C THR A 57 -2.63 -9.15 5.64
N ARG A 58 -2.28 -10.32 5.10
CA ARG A 58 -1.76 -11.44 5.90
C ARG A 58 -0.33 -11.16 6.39
N ASN A 59 0.42 -10.33 5.67
CA ASN A 59 1.83 -10.06 5.95
C ASN A 59 2.00 -8.80 6.80
N THR A 60 1.53 -8.84 8.05
CA THR A 60 1.59 -7.67 8.94
C THR A 60 3.02 -7.26 9.29
N LYS A 61 3.93 -8.23 9.41
CA LYS A 61 5.32 -8.04 9.86
C LYS A 61 6.10 -6.99 9.06
N ASP A 62 5.91 -6.94 7.75
CA ASP A 62 6.62 -5.98 6.89
C ASP A 62 6.09 -4.54 7.01
N PHE A 63 4.90 -4.37 7.59
CA PHE A 63 4.24 -3.08 7.77
C PHE A 63 4.29 -2.56 9.21
N GLU A 64 4.51 -3.42 10.22
CA GLU A 64 4.48 -3.08 11.65
C GLU A 64 5.31 -1.83 12.00
N LYS A 65 6.46 -1.64 11.35
CA LYS A 65 7.38 -0.52 11.61
C LYS A 65 7.03 0.77 10.88
N THR A 66 6.03 0.75 9.99
CA THR A 66 5.63 1.92 9.20
C THR A 66 4.66 2.83 9.93
N GLY A 67 3.95 2.32 10.95
CA GLY A 67 2.93 3.05 11.71
C GLY A 67 1.54 3.08 11.05
N VAL A 68 1.36 2.41 9.90
CA VAL A 68 0.05 2.29 9.24
C VAL A 68 -0.92 1.43 10.07
N LYS A 69 -2.22 1.71 9.97
CA LYS A 69 -3.27 0.83 10.52
C LYS A 69 -3.26 -0.51 9.78
N LEU A 70 -3.30 -1.62 10.51
CA LEU A 70 -3.25 -2.97 9.94
C LEU A 70 -4.47 -3.79 10.34
N LEU A 71 -4.95 -4.60 9.41
CA LEU A 71 -5.95 -5.64 9.65
C LEU A 71 -5.50 -6.93 8.96
N ASN A 72 -5.32 -8.01 9.72
CA ASN A 72 -5.10 -9.33 9.15
C ASN A 72 -6.45 -10.06 9.01
N PRO A 73 -6.95 -10.30 7.78
CA PRO A 73 -8.27 -10.89 7.58
C PRO A 73 -8.32 -12.41 7.83
N PHE A 74 -7.20 -13.01 8.23
CA PHE A 74 -7.08 -14.44 8.51
C PHE A 74 -6.81 -14.77 9.98
N GLU A 75 -6.77 -13.75 10.84
CA GLU A 75 -6.76 -13.90 12.30
C GLU A 75 -8.18 -13.96 12.87
#